data_AF-A0AA38CQ22-F1
#
_entry.id   AF-A0AA38CQ22-F1
#
_cell.length_a   1.000
_cell.length_b   1.000
_cell.length_c   1.000
_cell.angle_alpha   90.00
_cell.angle_beta   90.00
_cell.angle_gamma   90.00
#
_symmetry.space_group_name_H-M   'P 1'
#
loop_
_entity.id
_entity.type
_entity.pdbx_description
1 polymer ?
#
loop_
_entity_poly.entity_id
_entity_poly.type
_entity_poly.pdbx_seq_one_letter_code
_entity_poly.pdbx_strand_id
1 'polypeptide(L)'
;YERQTPINDTLEYRSPRDSNGHGTHTASTVAGAAVAASSYFGSANGTARGMAPQARLAIYKVCWGPATYCDGSDIVAAMEQAILDGVDIISISITSADDPFYMDQRAVAAFAAMEKGVFVSSAAGNDGPFSATLSNTAPWVTTVGASSIDRDFPASVVLGNEVIYRGTSMYKGNALQSPFPLVYVSTNNSSRRCLDGSLDPETVKGKIVVCDQLLIPSHEMDSNALWKGNVVANAGGAGMIVANEEFYGAQQQLTNPNYLPAISMNFTAGEKIKAYINNTLRNATATMNITGLTVVGNATAAPIVAAFSSRGPSAAYPYILKPDMIAP
;
A
#
# COMPACT_ATOMS: atom_id res chain seq x y z
N TYR A 1 -1.01 -3.02 31.44
CA TYR A 1 0.20 -3.48 30.75
C TYR A 1 1.01 -2.24 30.42
N GLU A 2 2.08 -1.95 31.18
CA GLU A 2 2.95 -0.80 30.90
C GLU A 2 3.83 -1.11 29.69
N ARG A 3 3.94 -0.16 28.76
CA ARG A 3 4.87 -0.23 27.63
C ARG A 3 6.29 -0.46 28.15
N GLN A 4 6.90 -1.58 27.78
CA GLN A 4 8.25 -1.95 28.24
C GLN A 4 9.38 -1.14 27.58
N THR A 5 9.08 -0.29 26.59
CA THR A 5 10.07 0.55 25.90
C THR A 5 9.68 2.03 25.94
N PRO A 6 10.61 2.92 26.34
CA PRO A 6 10.41 4.36 26.28
C PRO A 6 10.09 4.81 24.85
N ILE A 7 9.15 5.74 24.70
CA ILE A 7 8.89 6.39 23.41
C ILE A 7 10.15 7.15 23.00
N ASN A 8 10.64 6.86 21.79
CA ASN A 8 11.72 7.63 21.19
C ASN A 8 11.19 8.99 20.73
N ASP A 9 11.38 10.01 21.56
CA ASP A 9 10.87 11.37 21.33
C ASP A 9 11.48 12.08 20.09
N THR A 10 12.45 11.45 19.39
CA THR A 10 12.96 11.94 18.09
C THR A 10 12.14 11.47 16.88
N LEU A 11 11.43 10.36 17.02
CA LEU A 11 10.61 9.76 15.96
C LEU A 11 9.11 9.87 16.26
N GLU A 12 8.76 10.17 17.51
CA GLU A 12 7.40 10.15 18.00
C GLU A 12 7.09 11.38 18.85
N TYR A 13 5.81 11.70 18.88
CA TYR A 13 5.28 12.78 19.71
C TYR A 13 4.39 12.18 20.79
N ARG A 14 4.67 12.45 22.07
CA ARG A 14 3.79 12.14 23.21
C ARG A 14 2.56 13.05 23.24
N SER A 15 1.79 13.01 22.17
CA SER A 15 0.60 13.80 21.92
C SER A 15 -0.20 13.15 20.79
N PRO A 16 -1.43 13.62 20.51
CA PRO A 16 -2.20 13.17 19.34
C PRO A 16 -1.57 13.53 17.98
N ARG A 17 -0.42 14.22 17.95
CA ARG A 17 0.27 14.57 16.71
C ARG A 17 0.72 13.32 15.96
N ASP A 18 0.37 13.26 14.69
CA ASP A 18 0.77 12.22 13.76
C ASP A 18 2.22 12.43 13.29
N SER A 19 3.05 11.42 13.50
CA SER A 19 4.46 11.32 13.09
C SER A 19 4.65 10.45 11.84
N ASN A 20 3.62 9.69 11.44
CA ASN A 20 3.68 8.69 10.37
C ASN A 20 2.99 9.16 9.09
N GLY A 21 1.82 9.80 9.23
CA GLY A 21 0.99 10.28 8.12
C GLY A 21 -0.25 9.42 7.86
N HIS A 22 -0.27 8.15 8.29
CA HIS A 22 -1.42 7.25 8.10
C HIS A 22 -2.70 7.82 8.72
N GLY A 23 -2.65 8.31 9.96
CA GLY A 23 -3.80 8.88 10.66
C GLY A 23 -4.31 10.16 10.00
N THR A 24 -3.41 11.03 9.56
CA THR A 24 -3.76 12.25 8.81
C THR A 24 -4.43 11.91 7.49
N HIS A 25 -3.90 10.93 6.76
CA HIS A 25 -4.45 10.46 5.49
C HIS A 25 -5.88 9.91 5.69
N THR A 26 -6.08 8.95 6.60
CA THR A 26 -7.41 8.35 6.84
C THR A 26 -8.43 9.36 7.35
N ALA A 27 -8.06 10.23 8.29
CA ALA A 27 -8.95 11.27 8.80
C ALA A 27 -9.39 12.26 7.69
N SER A 28 -8.47 12.64 6.81
CA SER A 28 -8.77 13.52 5.68
C SER A 28 -9.68 12.86 4.63
N THR A 29 -9.56 11.54 4.41
CA THR A 29 -10.47 10.77 3.53
C THR A 29 -11.88 10.70 4.10
N VAL A 30 -12.04 10.60 5.43
CA VAL A 30 -13.35 10.57 6.08
C VAL A 30 -14.02 11.95 6.06
N ALA A 31 -13.36 12.97 6.60
CA ALA A 31 -13.99 14.28 6.86
C ALA A 31 -13.09 15.49 6.55
N GLY A 32 -12.09 15.32 5.67
CA GLY A 32 -11.24 16.42 5.24
C GLY A 32 -12.05 17.55 4.59
N ALA A 33 -11.77 18.79 5.02
CA ALA A 33 -12.31 19.97 4.36
C ALA A 33 -11.85 20.05 2.90
N ALA A 34 -12.59 20.79 2.07
CA ALA A 34 -12.23 20.98 0.67
C ALA A 34 -10.93 21.81 0.55
N VAL A 35 -9.91 21.24 -0.09
CA VAL A 35 -8.63 21.91 -0.36
C VAL A 35 -8.42 21.94 -1.88
N ALA A 36 -8.60 23.12 -2.46
CA ALA A 36 -8.38 23.36 -3.89
C ALA A 36 -6.90 23.22 -4.27
N ALA A 37 -6.64 22.94 -5.55
CA ALA A 37 -5.29 22.78 -6.12
C ALA A 37 -4.42 21.76 -5.37
N SER A 38 -5.05 20.70 -4.85
CA SER A 38 -4.36 19.58 -4.23
C SER A 38 -3.82 18.64 -5.30
N SER A 39 -2.59 18.18 -5.13
CA SER A 39 -1.96 17.19 -6.01
C SER A 39 -0.88 16.40 -5.28
N TYR A 40 -0.60 15.19 -5.76
CA TYR A 40 0.62 14.47 -5.41
C TYR A 40 1.71 14.85 -6.42
N PHE A 41 2.51 15.86 -6.08
CA PHE A 41 3.60 16.34 -6.93
C PHE A 41 3.19 16.78 -8.35
N GLY A 42 1.93 17.14 -8.57
CA GLY A 42 1.36 17.47 -9.89
C GLY A 42 0.41 16.40 -10.44
N SER A 43 0.54 15.16 -9.97
CA SER A 43 -0.40 14.07 -10.26
C SER A 43 -1.67 14.21 -9.42
N ALA A 44 -2.79 13.66 -9.91
CA ALA A 44 -4.11 13.71 -9.28
C ALA A 44 -4.55 15.13 -8.89
N ASN A 45 -4.23 16.12 -9.74
CA ASN A 45 -4.58 17.51 -9.49
C ASN A 45 -6.10 17.70 -9.42
N GLY A 46 -6.58 18.36 -8.37
CA GLY A 46 -8.00 18.64 -8.17
C GLY A 46 -8.28 19.28 -6.82
N THR A 47 -9.51 19.10 -6.35
CA THR A 47 -9.91 19.49 -4.99
C THR A 47 -9.97 18.24 -4.13
N ALA A 48 -9.09 18.14 -3.13
CA ALA A 48 -9.16 17.06 -2.14
C ALA A 48 -10.28 17.37 -1.15
N ARG A 49 -11.09 16.38 -0.79
CA ARG A 49 -12.12 16.46 0.26
C ARG A 49 -12.44 15.08 0.79
N GLY A 50 -12.89 15.01 2.04
CA GLY A 50 -13.41 13.78 2.62
C GLY A 50 -14.81 13.43 2.12
N MET A 51 -15.29 12.25 2.47
CA MET A 51 -16.66 11.80 2.16
C MET A 51 -17.72 12.66 2.86
N ALA A 52 -17.43 13.12 4.08
CA ALA A 52 -18.31 13.99 4.86
C ALA A 52 -17.55 15.25 5.35
N PRO A 53 -17.28 16.25 4.48
CA PRO A 53 -16.45 17.41 4.84
C PRO A 53 -17.00 18.31 5.97
N GLN A 54 -18.27 18.14 6.34
CA GLN A 54 -18.91 18.89 7.43
C GLN A 54 -18.95 18.10 8.74
N ALA A 55 -18.55 16.83 8.74
CA ALA A 55 -18.44 16.05 9.95
C ALA A 55 -17.31 16.59 10.84
N ARG A 56 -17.43 16.37 12.14
CA ARG A 56 -16.39 16.71 13.12
C ARG A 56 -15.46 15.51 13.29
N LEU A 57 -14.18 15.79 13.52
CA LEU A 57 -13.18 14.76 13.80
C LEU A 57 -12.81 14.79 15.28
N ALA A 58 -12.86 13.63 15.93
CA ALA A 58 -12.22 13.36 17.21
C ALA A 58 -11.09 12.34 16.98
N ILE A 59 -9.86 12.69 17.37
CA ILE A 59 -8.66 11.92 17.01
C ILE A 59 -8.10 11.20 18.24
N TYR A 60 -8.03 9.87 18.16
CA TYR A 60 -7.48 9.01 19.19
C TYR A 60 -6.26 8.26 18.62
N LYS A 61 -5.05 8.66 19.03
CA LYS A 61 -3.79 8.06 18.55
C LYS A 61 -3.45 6.82 19.37
N VAL A 62 -3.53 5.65 18.73
CA VAL A 62 -3.27 4.34 19.35
C VAL A 62 -2.09 3.58 18.76
N CYS A 63 -1.55 4.05 17.63
CA CYS A 63 -0.40 3.44 16.95
C CYS A 63 0.85 4.30 17.12
N TRP A 64 1.98 3.65 17.35
CA TRP A 64 3.22 4.31 17.76
C TRP A 64 4.46 3.62 17.21
N GLY A 65 5.51 4.42 16.98
CA GLY A 65 6.83 3.95 16.59
C GLY A 65 6.96 3.66 15.09
N PRO A 66 8.17 3.36 14.62
CA PRO A 66 8.49 3.21 13.21
C PRO A 66 7.77 2.02 12.54
N ALA A 67 7.44 0.98 13.30
CA ALA A 67 6.66 -0.16 12.82
C ALA A 67 5.14 0.07 12.88
N THR A 68 4.67 1.26 13.29
CA THR A 68 3.26 1.59 13.53
C THR A 68 2.56 0.53 14.39
N TYR A 69 3.18 0.18 15.52
CA TYR A 69 2.62 -0.81 16.43
C TYR A 69 1.43 -0.21 17.17
N CYS A 70 0.27 -0.87 17.10
CA CYS A 70 -0.96 -0.47 17.76
C CYS A 70 -1.26 -1.48 18.87
N ASP A 71 -1.06 -1.08 20.13
CA ASP A 71 -1.32 -1.97 21.26
C ASP A 71 -2.83 -2.13 21.45
N GLY A 72 -3.31 -3.36 21.60
CA GLY A 72 -4.75 -3.58 21.73
C GLY A 72 -5.34 -2.97 23.01
N SER A 73 -4.54 -2.76 24.06
CA SER A 73 -4.98 -2.00 25.24
C SER A 73 -5.18 -0.50 24.94
N ASP A 74 -4.31 0.09 24.11
CA ASP A 74 -4.46 1.47 23.62
C ASP A 74 -5.72 1.58 22.74
N ILE A 75 -6.00 0.57 21.90
CA ILE A 75 -7.19 0.53 21.05
C ILE A 75 -8.47 0.47 21.90
N VAL A 76 -8.54 -0.41 22.89
CA VAL A 76 -9.71 -0.53 23.78
C VAL A 76 -9.95 0.78 24.52
N ALA A 77 -8.91 1.36 25.13
CA ALA A 77 -9.03 2.62 25.86
C ALA A 77 -9.50 3.78 24.96
N ALA A 78 -9.01 3.85 23.72
CA ALA A 78 -9.45 4.86 22.76
C ALA A 78 -10.90 4.68 22.33
N MET A 79 -11.34 3.45 22.05
CA MET A 79 -12.72 3.18 21.68
C MET A 79 -13.69 3.46 22.84
N GLU A 80 -13.33 3.06 24.06
CA GLU A 80 -14.10 3.40 25.26
C GLU A 80 -14.23 4.91 25.43
N GLN A 81 -13.12 5.65 25.32
CA GLN A 81 -13.15 7.10 25.43
C GLN A 81 -13.98 7.74 24.31
N ALA A 82 -13.89 7.24 23.07
CA ALA A 82 -14.69 7.74 21.95
C ALA A 82 -16.20 7.54 22.18
N ILE A 83 -16.61 6.40 22.75
CA ILE A 83 -18.00 6.15 23.13
C ILE A 83 -18.45 7.14 24.21
N LEU A 84 -17.64 7.37 25.24
CA LEU A 84 -17.94 8.32 26.32
C LEU A 84 -18.03 9.78 25.82
N ASP A 85 -17.20 10.13 24.84
CA ASP A 85 -17.21 11.45 24.20
C ASP A 85 -18.41 11.64 23.25
N GLY A 86 -19.19 10.58 22.99
CA GLY A 86 -20.43 10.64 22.23
C GLY A 86 -20.22 10.71 20.71
N VAL A 87 -19.20 10.02 20.18
CA VAL A 87 -19.00 9.94 18.72
C VAL A 87 -20.11 9.13 18.05
N ASP A 88 -20.50 9.50 16.83
CA ASP A 88 -21.49 8.75 16.04
C ASP A 88 -20.89 7.54 15.31
N ILE A 89 -19.63 7.68 14.85
CA ILE A 89 -18.93 6.72 14.01
C ILE A 89 -17.48 6.59 14.48
N ILE A 90 -16.99 5.35 14.57
CA ILE A 90 -15.59 5.01 14.78
C ILE A 90 -15.03 4.42 13.48
N SER A 91 -13.96 5.03 12.96
CA SER A 91 -13.23 4.55 11.76
C SER A 91 -11.84 4.04 12.16
N ILE A 92 -11.60 2.74 11.97
CA ILE A 92 -10.37 2.07 12.39
C ILE A 92 -9.69 1.37 11.21
N SER A 93 -8.67 2.00 10.65
CA SER A 93 -7.81 1.40 9.61
C SER A 93 -6.64 0.65 10.24
N ILE A 94 -6.93 -0.26 11.18
CA ILE A 94 -5.94 -1.09 11.90
C ILE A 94 -6.38 -2.55 11.80
N THR A 95 -5.42 -3.42 11.49
CA THR A 95 -5.62 -4.87 11.43
C THR A 95 -4.60 -5.61 12.29
N SER A 96 -4.98 -6.80 12.76
CA SER A 96 -4.14 -7.76 13.45
C SER A 96 -4.68 -9.15 13.17
N ALA A 97 -4.00 -10.21 13.63
CA ALA A 97 -4.60 -11.54 13.59
C ALA A 97 -5.96 -11.54 14.33
N ASP A 98 -6.91 -12.30 13.81
CA ASP A 98 -8.22 -12.48 14.44
C ASP A 98 -8.13 -13.61 15.47
N ASP A 99 -8.50 -13.30 16.70
CA ASP A 99 -8.71 -14.23 17.79
C ASP A 99 -10.21 -14.54 17.94
N PRO A 100 -10.61 -15.57 18.72
CA PRO A 100 -12.00 -15.70 19.15
C PRO A 100 -12.52 -14.38 19.74
N PHE A 101 -13.77 -13.99 19.46
CA PHE A 101 -14.23 -12.61 19.72
C PHE A 101 -14.12 -12.14 21.16
N TYR A 102 -14.15 -13.05 22.14
CA TYR A 102 -13.99 -12.74 23.55
C TYR A 102 -12.51 -12.48 23.96
N MET A 103 -11.56 -12.82 23.09
CA MET A 103 -10.12 -12.55 23.22
C MET A 103 -9.67 -11.42 22.29
N ASP A 104 -10.33 -11.19 21.16
CA ASP A 104 -10.05 -10.04 20.30
C ASP A 104 -10.54 -8.75 20.96
N GLN A 105 -9.58 -7.99 21.49
CA GLN A 105 -9.79 -6.71 22.17
C GLN A 105 -10.55 -5.69 21.30
N ARG A 106 -10.33 -5.70 19.98
CA ARG A 106 -11.05 -4.81 19.05
C ARG A 106 -12.49 -5.26 18.89
N ALA A 107 -12.73 -6.57 18.80
CA ALA A 107 -14.09 -7.11 18.73
C ALA A 107 -14.88 -6.79 20.00
N VAL A 108 -14.28 -6.94 21.18
CA VAL A 108 -14.90 -6.59 22.47
C VAL A 108 -15.24 -5.10 22.54
N ALA A 109 -14.28 -4.22 22.20
CA ALA A 109 -14.53 -2.78 22.22
C ALA A 109 -15.57 -2.35 21.17
N ALA A 110 -15.56 -2.95 19.98
CA ALA A 110 -16.56 -2.70 18.95
C ALA A 110 -17.96 -3.19 19.35
N PHE A 111 -18.05 -4.25 20.15
CA PHE A 111 -19.33 -4.72 20.69
C PHE A 111 -19.95 -3.67 21.62
N ALA A 112 -19.14 -3.10 22.52
CA ALA A 112 -19.58 -2.02 23.40
C ALA A 112 -20.00 -0.77 22.61
N ALA A 113 -19.29 -0.42 21.53
CA ALA A 113 -19.68 0.66 20.63
C ALA A 113 -21.07 0.40 20.00
N MET A 114 -21.29 -0.81 19.48
CA MET A 114 -22.57 -1.22 18.91
C MET A 114 -23.71 -1.17 19.92
N GLU A 115 -23.50 -1.64 21.16
CA GLU A 115 -24.51 -1.57 22.24
C GLU A 115 -24.91 -0.13 22.60
N LYS A 116 -24.05 0.85 22.30
CA LYS A 116 -24.31 2.28 22.48
C LYS A 116 -24.79 2.98 21.21
N GLY A 117 -25.01 2.23 20.12
CA GLY A 117 -25.46 2.78 18.84
C GLY A 117 -24.37 3.49 18.04
N VAL A 118 -23.09 3.29 18.37
CA VAL A 118 -21.94 3.85 17.66
C VAL A 118 -21.53 2.90 16.54
N PHE A 119 -21.50 3.39 15.29
CA PHE A 119 -21.16 2.56 14.13
C PHE A 119 -19.64 2.36 14.01
N VAL A 120 -19.17 1.14 13.78
CA VAL A 120 -17.74 0.82 13.63
C VAL A 120 -17.43 0.37 12.21
N SER A 121 -16.55 1.10 11.53
CA SER A 121 -15.99 0.75 10.22
C SER A 121 -14.52 0.39 10.36
N SER A 122 -14.14 -0.81 9.93
CA SER A 122 -12.76 -1.30 10.01
C SER A 122 -12.25 -1.87 8.69
N ALA A 123 -10.96 -1.74 8.43
CA ALA A 123 -10.34 -2.30 7.23
C ALA A 123 -10.28 -3.84 7.28
N ALA A 124 -10.46 -4.51 6.14
CA ALA A 124 -10.34 -5.96 6.02
C ALA A 124 -8.88 -6.46 6.14
N GLY A 125 -7.89 -5.62 5.82
CA GLY A 125 -6.48 -5.96 5.79
C GLY A 125 -5.88 -5.97 4.39
N ASN A 126 -4.54 -6.06 4.35
CA ASN A 126 -3.73 -5.95 3.14
C ASN A 126 -2.92 -7.24 2.85
N ASP A 127 -3.37 -8.37 3.39
CA ASP A 127 -2.68 -9.67 3.34
C ASP A 127 -3.27 -10.62 2.27
N GLY A 128 -4.08 -10.07 1.36
CA GLY A 128 -4.58 -10.78 0.18
C GLY A 128 -3.43 -11.21 -0.76
N PRO A 129 -3.74 -12.05 -1.77
CA PRO A 129 -5.06 -12.38 -2.28
C PRO A 129 -5.57 -13.76 -1.83
N PHE A 130 -4.81 -14.47 -0.98
CA PHE A 130 -5.18 -15.81 -0.55
C PHE A 130 -6.40 -15.79 0.37
N SER A 131 -7.14 -16.89 0.35
CA SER A 131 -8.32 -17.12 1.21
C SER A 131 -7.94 -17.01 2.69
N ALA A 132 -8.89 -16.60 3.52
CA ALA A 132 -8.77 -16.53 4.98
C ALA A 132 -7.61 -15.64 5.48
N THR A 133 -7.47 -14.46 4.87
CA THR A 133 -6.42 -13.47 5.20
C THR A 133 -6.97 -12.19 5.83
N LEU A 134 -8.30 -12.07 5.95
CA LEU A 134 -8.91 -10.85 6.48
C LEU A 134 -8.99 -10.83 8.01
N SER A 135 -9.08 -9.60 8.54
CA SER A 135 -9.25 -9.29 9.94
C SER A 135 -10.57 -8.55 10.19
N ASN A 136 -10.86 -8.25 11.46
CA ASN A 136 -12.01 -7.45 11.91
C ASN A 136 -13.32 -8.15 11.55
N THR A 137 -13.42 -9.45 11.83
CA THR A 137 -14.53 -10.31 11.36
C THR A 137 -15.76 -10.35 12.25
N ALA A 138 -15.77 -9.57 13.33
CA ALA A 138 -16.89 -9.52 14.26
C ALA A 138 -18.19 -9.10 13.52
N PRO A 139 -19.33 -9.73 13.79
CA PRO A 139 -20.58 -9.45 13.07
C PRO A 139 -21.11 -8.03 13.24
N TRP A 140 -20.73 -7.37 14.34
CA TRP A 140 -21.09 -6.00 14.68
C TRP A 140 -20.10 -4.95 14.15
N VAL A 141 -19.08 -5.35 13.39
CA VAL A 141 -18.12 -4.46 12.73
C VAL A 141 -18.41 -4.45 11.23
N THR A 142 -18.40 -3.28 10.59
CA THR A 142 -18.40 -3.19 9.12
C THR A 142 -16.97 -3.29 8.61
N THR A 143 -16.63 -4.41 7.98
CA THR A 143 -15.33 -4.78 7.46
C THR A 143 -15.24 -4.40 5.98
N VAL A 144 -14.35 -3.49 5.63
CA VAL A 144 -14.26 -2.89 4.29
C VAL A 144 -13.00 -3.38 3.57
N GLY A 145 -13.19 -4.02 2.41
CA GLY A 145 -12.12 -4.36 1.46
C GLY A 145 -11.75 -3.20 0.54
N ALA A 146 -10.59 -3.29 -0.12
CA ALA A 146 -10.10 -2.24 -1.01
C ALA A 146 -10.38 -2.55 -2.49
N SER A 147 -10.68 -1.52 -3.27
CA SER A 147 -10.94 -1.62 -4.71
C SER A 147 -10.34 -0.47 -5.50
N SER A 148 -10.06 -0.69 -6.78
CA SER A 148 -9.57 0.35 -7.68
C SER A 148 -10.67 1.35 -8.06
N ILE A 149 -10.23 2.52 -8.53
CA ILE A 149 -11.07 3.51 -9.20
C ILE A 149 -10.65 3.64 -10.67
N ASP A 150 -11.39 4.44 -11.44
CA ASP A 150 -11.17 4.68 -12.86
C ASP A 150 -10.03 5.67 -13.18
N ARG A 151 -9.27 6.08 -12.15
CA ARG A 151 -8.10 6.96 -12.25
C ARG A 151 -6.81 6.15 -12.35
N ASP A 152 -5.92 6.57 -13.25
CA ASP A 152 -4.64 5.92 -13.49
C ASP A 152 -3.48 6.92 -13.72
N PHE A 153 -2.24 6.43 -13.59
CA PHE A 153 -1.00 7.20 -13.72
C PHE A 153 -0.08 6.58 -14.79
N PRO A 154 -0.40 6.74 -16.09
CA PRO A 154 0.21 5.98 -17.16
C PRO A 154 1.71 6.28 -17.33
N ALA A 155 2.47 5.21 -17.45
CA ALA A 155 3.87 5.20 -17.83
C ALA A 155 4.16 4.04 -18.80
N SER A 156 5.32 4.04 -19.44
CA SER A 156 5.71 2.91 -20.28
C SER A 156 7.20 2.67 -20.29
N VAL A 157 7.59 1.41 -20.45
CA VAL A 157 8.97 1.03 -20.78
C VAL A 157 9.03 0.73 -22.26
N VAL A 158 10.02 1.31 -22.95
CA VAL A 158 10.35 0.97 -24.33
C VAL A 158 11.64 0.18 -24.30
N LEU A 159 11.60 -1.07 -24.75
CA LEU A 159 12.78 -1.92 -24.82
C LEU A 159 13.65 -1.53 -26.02
N GLY A 160 14.93 -1.95 -26.01
CA GLY A 160 15.85 -1.70 -27.12
C GLY A 160 15.45 -2.34 -28.45
N ASN A 161 14.49 -3.27 -28.45
CA ASN A 161 13.85 -3.82 -29.65
C ASN A 161 12.54 -3.11 -30.03
N GLU A 162 12.31 -1.91 -29.50
CA GLU A 162 11.14 -1.04 -29.74
C GLU A 162 9.80 -1.57 -29.23
N VAL A 163 9.78 -2.72 -28.54
CA VAL A 163 8.56 -3.22 -27.90
C VAL A 163 8.21 -2.36 -26.69
N ILE A 164 6.95 -1.94 -26.61
CA ILE A 164 6.43 -1.05 -25.56
C ILE A 164 5.58 -1.85 -24.58
N TYR A 165 5.89 -1.74 -23.29
CA TYR A 165 5.07 -2.24 -22.20
C TYR A 165 4.48 -1.09 -21.39
N ARG A 166 3.15 -1.10 -21.22
CA ARG A 166 2.43 -0.12 -20.41
C ARG A 166 2.49 -0.52 -18.94
N GLY A 167 2.70 0.47 -18.08
CA GLY A 167 2.68 0.33 -16.63
C GLY A 167 2.22 1.64 -15.99
N THR A 168 2.49 1.79 -14.70
CA THR A 168 2.10 2.96 -13.93
C THR A 168 3.25 3.54 -13.14
N SER A 169 3.24 4.86 -12.93
CA SER A 169 4.26 5.52 -12.13
C SER A 169 3.73 6.79 -11.45
N MET A 170 4.06 6.93 -10.18
CA MET A 170 3.88 8.19 -9.41
C MET A 170 5.23 8.88 -9.14
N TYR A 171 6.29 8.49 -9.84
CA TYR A 171 7.59 9.15 -9.71
C TYR A 171 7.52 10.58 -10.27
N LYS A 172 8.05 11.54 -9.49
CA LYS A 172 8.24 12.92 -9.93
C LYS A 172 9.73 13.18 -10.17
N GLY A 173 10.11 13.38 -11.41
CA GLY A 173 11.49 13.69 -11.79
C GLY A 173 11.71 13.51 -13.28
N ASN A 174 12.97 13.54 -13.70
CA ASN A 174 13.32 13.36 -15.11
C ASN A 174 13.11 11.91 -15.52
N ALA A 175 12.35 11.72 -16.60
CA ALA A 175 12.25 10.44 -17.28
C ALA A 175 13.60 9.98 -17.83
N LEU A 176 13.80 8.67 -17.97
CA LEU A 176 14.99 8.10 -18.62
C LEU A 176 14.75 8.07 -20.13
N GLN A 177 14.99 9.21 -20.79
CA GLN A 177 14.69 9.41 -22.22
C GLN A 177 15.74 8.80 -23.16
N SER A 178 16.96 8.55 -22.67
CA SER A 178 18.00 7.82 -23.39
C SER A 178 18.01 6.34 -23.00
N PRO A 179 18.41 5.41 -23.89
CA PRO A 179 18.51 3.99 -23.53
C PRO A 179 19.51 3.75 -22.41
N PHE A 180 19.07 3.09 -21.33
CA PHE A 180 19.93 2.60 -20.26
C PHE A 180 20.06 1.08 -20.34
N PRO A 181 21.21 0.50 -19.94
CA PRO A 181 21.32 -0.94 -19.79
C PRO A 181 20.26 -1.45 -18.82
N LEU A 182 19.69 -2.62 -19.13
CA LEU A 182 18.61 -3.25 -18.38
C LEU A 182 19.13 -4.55 -17.75
N VAL A 183 18.85 -4.77 -16.47
CA VAL A 183 19.31 -5.96 -15.74
C VAL A 183 18.22 -6.55 -14.85
N TYR A 184 18.23 -7.88 -14.73
CA TYR A 184 17.45 -8.63 -13.76
C TYR A 184 18.41 -9.50 -12.97
N VAL A 185 18.57 -9.22 -11.67
CA VAL A 185 19.51 -9.94 -10.80
C VAL A 185 18.76 -11.03 -10.06
N SER A 186 18.85 -12.27 -10.53
CA SER A 186 18.09 -13.40 -9.96
C SER A 186 18.97 -14.51 -9.39
N THR A 187 20.08 -14.13 -8.74
CA THR A 187 21.00 -15.08 -8.09
C THR A 187 20.34 -15.80 -6.90
N ASN A 188 19.38 -15.17 -6.23
CA ASN A 188 18.57 -15.74 -5.16
C ASN A 188 17.24 -14.98 -5.01
N ASN A 189 16.40 -15.40 -4.05
CA ASN A 189 15.11 -14.77 -3.77
C ASN A 189 15.21 -13.33 -3.23
N SER A 190 16.31 -12.95 -2.61
CA SER A 190 16.50 -11.59 -2.10
C SER A 190 16.89 -10.62 -3.22
N SER A 191 17.82 -11.04 -4.10
CA SER A 191 18.30 -10.20 -5.20
C SER A 191 17.25 -9.99 -6.28
N ARG A 192 16.46 -11.02 -6.62
CA ARG A 192 15.34 -10.85 -7.58
C ARG A 192 14.27 -9.88 -7.06
N ARG A 193 14.17 -9.75 -5.73
CA ARG A 193 13.25 -8.85 -5.03
C ARG A 193 13.90 -7.50 -4.70
N CYS A 194 15.18 -7.28 -5.00
CA CYS A 194 15.88 -6.04 -4.65
C CYS A 194 15.79 -5.71 -3.15
N LEU A 195 15.95 -6.71 -2.29
CA LEU A 195 15.98 -6.53 -0.83
C LEU A 195 17.29 -5.90 -0.37
N ASP A 196 17.30 -5.35 0.84
CA ASP A 196 18.50 -4.74 1.41
C ASP A 196 19.71 -5.69 1.41
N GLY A 197 20.88 -5.14 1.09
CA GLY A 197 22.13 -5.89 0.95
C GLY A 197 22.18 -6.94 -0.17
N SER A 198 21.15 -7.07 -1.02
CA SER A 198 21.06 -8.16 -2.01
C SER A 198 21.58 -7.82 -3.41
N LEU A 199 21.84 -6.53 -3.69
CA LEU A 199 22.31 -6.05 -4.99
C LEU A 199 23.80 -5.72 -4.95
N ASP A 200 24.55 -6.28 -5.89
CA ASP A 200 25.96 -5.92 -6.13
C ASP A 200 26.05 -4.63 -6.95
N PRO A 201 26.66 -3.54 -6.43
CA PRO A 201 26.81 -2.28 -7.13
C PRO A 201 27.50 -2.41 -8.50
N GLU A 202 28.49 -3.29 -8.65
CA GLU A 202 29.18 -3.49 -9.94
C GLU A 202 28.22 -4.06 -11.01
N THR A 203 27.20 -4.79 -10.55
CA THR A 203 26.17 -5.37 -11.42
C THR A 203 25.09 -4.35 -11.80
N VAL A 204 24.70 -3.42 -10.91
CA VAL A 204 23.49 -2.58 -11.10
C VAL A 204 23.76 -1.10 -11.36
N LYS A 205 24.96 -0.60 -11.07
CA LYS A 205 25.28 0.83 -11.19
C LYS A 205 25.04 1.36 -12.60
N GLY A 206 24.25 2.43 -12.71
CA GLY A 206 23.89 3.08 -13.97
C GLY A 206 22.90 2.30 -14.84
N LYS A 207 22.22 1.28 -14.29
CA LYS A 207 21.28 0.41 -15.04
C LYS A 207 19.84 0.56 -14.55
N ILE A 208 18.89 0.19 -15.39
CA ILE A 208 17.50 -0.05 -14.97
C ILE A 208 17.44 -1.48 -14.40
N VAL A 209 16.95 -1.62 -13.17
CA VAL A 209 16.87 -2.90 -12.45
C VAL A 209 15.43 -3.40 -12.44
N VAL A 210 15.20 -4.63 -12.89
CA VAL A 210 13.90 -5.32 -12.73
C VAL A 210 13.86 -5.97 -11.36
N CYS A 211 12.80 -5.70 -10.59
CA CYS A 211 12.58 -6.24 -9.25
C CYS A 211 11.19 -6.88 -9.18
N ASP A 212 11.11 -8.12 -8.70
CA ASP A 212 9.83 -8.79 -8.45
C ASP A 212 9.15 -8.19 -7.20
N GLN A 213 7.83 -7.98 -7.30
CA GLN A 213 6.98 -7.47 -6.22
C GLN A 213 6.23 -8.62 -5.56
N LEU A 214 6.59 -8.89 -4.31
CA LEU A 214 5.87 -9.80 -3.43
C LEU A 214 5.38 -8.99 -2.24
N LEU A 215 4.06 -8.82 -2.13
CA LEU A 215 3.38 -8.30 -0.94
C LEU A 215 3.23 -9.44 0.06
N ILE A 216 4.30 -9.78 0.77
CA ILE A 216 4.18 -10.80 1.81
C ILE A 216 3.29 -10.22 2.92
N PRO A 217 2.36 -11.00 3.49
CA PRO A 217 1.66 -10.61 4.71
C PRO A 217 2.65 -10.15 5.78
N SER A 218 2.35 -8.99 6.36
CA SER A 218 2.99 -8.34 7.51
C SER A 218 4.27 -9.02 8.05
N HIS A 219 5.47 -8.49 7.75
CA HIS A 219 6.62 -8.38 8.66
C HIS A 219 7.92 -7.92 7.97
N GLU A 220 8.03 -8.01 6.64
CA GLU A 220 9.20 -7.50 5.90
C GLU A 220 8.93 -6.09 5.36
N MET A 221 9.23 -5.06 6.17
CA MET A 221 9.20 -3.65 5.77
C MET A 221 10.02 -3.39 4.48
N ASP A 222 10.99 -4.27 4.22
CA ASP A 222 11.91 -4.24 3.08
C ASP A 222 11.32 -4.71 1.74
N SER A 223 10.06 -5.16 1.73
CA SER A 223 9.41 -5.71 0.54
C SER A 223 8.50 -4.73 -0.22
N ASN A 224 8.27 -3.52 0.32
CA ASN A 224 7.48 -2.51 -0.37
C ASN A 224 8.28 -1.88 -1.54
N ALA A 225 7.58 -1.44 -2.59
CA ALA A 225 8.22 -0.91 -3.79
C ALA A 225 9.09 0.34 -3.51
N LEU A 226 8.69 1.17 -2.55
CA LEU A 226 9.47 2.33 -2.10
C LEU A 226 10.85 1.92 -1.56
N TRP A 227 10.91 0.90 -0.71
CA TRP A 227 12.15 0.39 -0.12
C TRP A 227 13.03 -0.27 -1.17
N LYS A 228 12.45 -1.06 -2.08
CA LYS A 228 13.18 -1.60 -3.25
C LYS A 228 13.81 -0.47 -4.06
N GLY A 229 13.07 0.62 -4.27
CA GLY A 229 13.58 1.83 -4.91
C GLY A 229 14.79 2.41 -4.15
N ASN A 230 14.71 2.52 -2.83
CA ASN A 230 15.85 2.98 -2.02
C ASN A 230 17.08 2.05 -2.15
N VAL A 231 16.88 0.73 -2.12
CA VAL A 231 17.96 -0.27 -2.29
C VAL A 231 18.61 -0.12 -3.67
N VAL A 232 17.81 -0.02 -4.74
CA VAL A 232 18.31 0.17 -6.10
C VAL A 232 19.06 1.50 -6.23
N ALA A 233 18.54 2.60 -5.67
CA ALA A 233 19.24 3.88 -5.65
C ALA A 233 20.58 3.81 -4.92
N ASN A 234 20.62 3.19 -3.74
CA ASN A 234 21.83 3.08 -2.92
C ASN A 234 22.89 2.20 -3.60
N ALA A 235 22.48 1.19 -4.36
CA ALA A 235 23.39 0.39 -5.19
C ALA A 235 23.83 1.11 -6.49
N GLY A 236 23.33 2.33 -6.74
CA GLY A 236 23.70 3.16 -7.89
C GLY A 236 22.88 2.93 -9.15
N GLY A 237 21.74 2.24 -9.06
CA GLY A 237 20.83 2.01 -10.19
C GLY A 237 20.24 3.32 -10.74
N ALA A 238 20.03 3.36 -12.06
CA ALA A 238 19.47 4.52 -12.76
C ALA A 238 17.93 4.53 -12.76
N GLY A 239 17.30 3.36 -12.71
CA GLY A 239 15.85 3.18 -12.81
C GLY A 239 15.40 1.83 -12.24
N MET A 240 14.10 1.65 -12.02
CA MET A 240 13.54 0.39 -11.51
C MET A 240 12.26 0.00 -12.23
N ILE A 241 12.12 -1.27 -12.60
CA ILE A 241 10.85 -1.84 -13.05
C ILE A 241 10.36 -2.77 -11.95
N VAL A 242 9.18 -2.51 -11.42
CA VAL A 242 8.56 -3.33 -10.37
C VAL A 242 7.55 -4.26 -11.02
N ALA A 243 7.89 -5.54 -11.13
CA ALA A 243 7.06 -6.55 -11.78
C ALA A 243 6.21 -7.29 -10.74
N ASN A 244 4.88 -7.21 -10.85
CA ASN A 244 3.98 -7.98 -9.99
C ASN A 244 4.09 -9.49 -10.23
N GLU A 245 3.84 -10.26 -9.18
CA GLU A 245 3.72 -11.72 -9.24
C GLU A 245 2.34 -12.17 -9.73
N GLU A 246 2.26 -13.34 -10.36
CA GLU A 246 1.03 -13.86 -11.00
C GLU A 246 -0.17 -13.91 -10.06
N PHE A 247 0.07 -14.31 -8.81
CA PHE A 247 -0.99 -14.56 -7.84
C PHE A 247 -1.74 -13.30 -7.41
N TYR A 248 -1.18 -12.10 -7.59
CA TYR A 248 -1.90 -10.82 -7.40
C TYR A 248 -2.86 -10.47 -8.53
N GLY A 249 -3.05 -11.38 -9.49
CA GLY A 249 -3.81 -11.16 -10.70
C GLY A 249 -2.89 -10.63 -11.79
N ALA A 250 -2.80 -11.38 -12.88
CA ALA A 250 -1.85 -11.15 -13.96
C ALA A 250 -1.92 -9.76 -14.63
N GLN A 251 -3.01 -9.01 -14.38
CA GLN A 251 -3.26 -7.68 -14.95
C GLN A 251 -3.26 -6.55 -13.93
N GLN A 252 -3.28 -6.82 -12.62
CA GLN A 252 -3.32 -5.75 -11.62
C GLN A 252 -1.96 -5.05 -11.52
N GLN A 253 -2.00 -3.73 -11.34
CA GLN A 253 -0.84 -2.88 -11.19
C GLN A 253 -0.93 -2.14 -9.87
N LEU A 254 0.14 -2.21 -9.08
CA LEU A 254 0.23 -1.53 -7.79
C LEU A 254 1.16 -0.33 -7.95
N THR A 255 0.54 0.82 -8.18
CA THR A 255 1.26 2.07 -8.38
C THR A 255 1.82 2.55 -7.05
N ASN A 256 3.14 2.73 -6.99
CA ASN A 256 3.82 3.19 -5.79
C ASN A 256 4.66 4.44 -6.08
N PRO A 257 4.76 5.38 -5.13
CA PRO A 257 5.78 6.42 -5.19
C PRO A 257 7.17 5.79 -5.08
N ASN A 258 8.20 6.49 -5.57
CA ASN A 258 9.56 5.96 -5.65
C ASN A 258 10.61 7.08 -5.59
N TYR A 259 11.81 6.76 -5.10
CA TYR A 259 12.96 7.70 -4.98
C TYR A 259 13.72 7.93 -6.29
N LEU A 260 13.55 7.01 -7.25
CA LEU A 260 14.19 7.01 -8.56
C LEU A 260 13.14 6.71 -9.65
N PRO A 261 13.44 6.95 -10.94
CA PRO A 261 12.53 6.62 -12.03
C PRO A 261 12.07 5.16 -11.99
N ALA A 262 10.81 4.93 -11.60
CA ALA A 262 10.27 3.59 -11.41
C ALA A 262 8.92 3.41 -12.11
N ILE A 263 8.70 2.24 -12.70
CA ILE A 263 7.43 1.87 -13.34
C ILE A 263 6.95 0.53 -12.76
N SER A 264 5.75 0.54 -12.19
CA SER A 264 5.03 -0.66 -11.77
C SER A 264 4.40 -1.33 -13.00
N MET A 265 4.50 -2.64 -13.06
CA MET A 265 3.98 -3.45 -14.17
C MET A 265 3.22 -4.67 -13.67
N ASN A 266 2.30 -5.11 -14.52
CA ASN A 266 1.63 -6.38 -14.30
C ASN A 266 2.57 -7.56 -14.58
N PHE A 267 2.18 -8.74 -14.09
CA PHE A 267 2.98 -9.96 -14.23
C PHE A 267 3.31 -10.30 -15.68
N THR A 268 2.32 -10.24 -16.57
CA THR A 268 2.51 -10.59 -17.99
C THR A 268 3.57 -9.72 -18.69
N ALA A 269 3.58 -8.41 -18.42
CA ALA A 269 4.61 -7.52 -18.95
C ALA A 269 5.98 -7.79 -18.30
N GLY A 270 6.01 -8.00 -16.98
CA GLY A 270 7.22 -8.35 -16.24
C GLY A 270 7.92 -9.58 -16.79
N GLU A 271 7.19 -10.68 -17.02
CA GLU A 271 7.74 -11.91 -17.61
C GLU A 271 8.31 -11.69 -19.01
N LYS A 272 7.62 -10.92 -19.86
CA LYS A 272 8.12 -10.61 -21.21
C LYS A 272 9.39 -9.76 -21.19
N ILE A 273 9.51 -8.82 -20.25
CA ILE A 273 10.73 -8.03 -20.06
C ILE A 273 11.88 -8.92 -19.55
N LYS A 274 11.62 -9.80 -18.57
CA LYS A 274 12.60 -10.78 -18.09
C LYS A 274 13.08 -11.71 -19.22
N ALA A 275 12.15 -12.18 -20.07
CA ALA A 275 12.48 -12.96 -21.25
C ALA A 275 13.34 -12.17 -22.27
N TYR A 276 13.03 -10.89 -22.49
CA TYR A 276 13.85 -10.01 -23.34
C TYR A 276 15.29 -9.88 -22.82
N ILE A 277 15.47 -9.69 -21.51
CA ILE A 277 16.81 -9.61 -20.89
C ILE A 277 17.60 -10.90 -21.15
N ASN A 278 16.98 -12.06 -20.93
CA ASN A 278 17.63 -13.35 -21.15
C ASN A 278 18.00 -13.60 -22.62
N ASN A 279 17.16 -13.16 -23.57
CA ASN A 279 17.36 -13.41 -24.99
C ASN A 279 18.32 -12.43 -25.68
N THR A 280 18.53 -11.24 -25.11
CA THR A 280 19.32 -10.16 -25.76
C THR A 280 20.80 -10.17 -25.34
N LEU A 281 21.23 -11.13 -24.52
CA LEU A 281 22.56 -11.19 -23.90
C LEU A 281 22.88 -9.87 -23.15
N ARG A 282 24.15 -9.55 -22.90
CA ARG A 282 24.60 -8.41 -22.06
C ARG A 282 24.22 -7.00 -22.58
N ASN A 283 23.46 -6.89 -23.67
CA ASN A 283 23.13 -5.64 -24.36
C ASN A 283 21.65 -5.25 -24.26
N ALA A 284 20.87 -5.87 -23.36
CA ALA A 284 19.50 -5.45 -23.10
C ALA A 284 19.47 -3.99 -22.65
N THR A 285 18.61 -3.18 -23.27
CA THR A 285 18.42 -1.77 -22.92
C THR A 285 16.95 -1.41 -22.84
N ALA A 286 16.64 -0.33 -22.13
CA ALA A 286 15.31 0.23 -22.07
C ALA A 286 15.33 1.74 -21.82
N THR A 287 14.23 2.40 -22.20
CA THR A 287 13.89 3.76 -21.78
C THR A 287 12.63 3.72 -20.92
N MET A 288 12.45 4.74 -20.07
CA MET A 288 11.29 4.86 -19.19
C MET A 288 10.56 6.17 -19.47
N ASN A 289 9.38 6.08 -20.07
CA ASN A 289 8.52 7.22 -20.33
C ASN A 289 7.59 7.42 -19.14
N ILE A 290 7.96 8.35 -18.26
CA ILE A 290 7.16 8.76 -17.10
C ILE A 290 6.63 10.16 -17.40
N THR A 291 5.32 10.25 -17.63
CA THR A 291 4.69 11.49 -18.11
C THR A 291 4.22 12.41 -17.00
N GLY A 292 4.04 11.88 -15.78
CA GLY A 292 3.37 12.58 -14.67
C GLY A 292 1.89 12.87 -14.93
N LEU A 293 1.32 12.32 -16.01
CA LEU A 293 -0.08 12.51 -16.36
C LEU A 293 -0.98 11.72 -15.41
N THR A 294 -2.15 12.28 -15.15
CA THR A 294 -3.27 11.57 -14.52
C THR A 294 -4.38 11.44 -15.54
N VAL A 295 -4.91 10.23 -15.68
CA VAL A 295 -6.01 9.94 -16.59
C VAL A 295 -7.18 9.40 -15.77
N VAL A 296 -8.41 9.80 -16.12
CA VAL A 296 -9.66 9.36 -15.48
C VAL A 296 -10.57 8.79 -16.57
N GLY A 297 -11.27 7.69 -16.27
CA GLY A 297 -12.21 7.03 -17.18
C GLY A 297 -11.58 6.12 -18.24
N ASN A 298 -10.25 5.93 -18.19
CA ASN A 298 -9.52 5.06 -19.13
C ASN A 298 -8.81 3.89 -18.43
N ALA A 299 -9.10 3.66 -17.14
CA ALA A 299 -8.66 2.46 -16.46
C ALA A 299 -9.34 1.25 -17.12
N THR A 300 -8.56 0.23 -17.48
CA THR A 300 -9.03 -0.94 -18.25
C THR A 300 -10.11 -1.75 -17.53
N ALA A 301 -10.20 -1.65 -16.20
CA ALA A 301 -11.36 -2.11 -15.42
C ALA A 301 -11.39 -1.43 -14.04
N ALA A 302 -12.55 -0.87 -13.67
CA ALA A 302 -12.81 -0.32 -12.34
C ALA A 302 -14.32 -0.40 -12.00
N PRO A 303 -14.70 -0.74 -10.75
CA PRO A 303 -13.82 -1.16 -9.68
C PRO A 303 -13.36 -2.62 -9.85
N ILE A 304 -12.09 -2.89 -9.51
CA ILE A 304 -11.57 -4.24 -9.32
C ILE A 304 -11.13 -4.35 -7.87
N VAL A 305 -11.42 -5.47 -7.22
CA VAL A 305 -10.95 -5.70 -5.85
C VAL A 305 -9.41 -5.75 -5.87
N ALA A 306 -8.77 -4.89 -5.07
CA ALA A 306 -7.32 -4.77 -5.06
C ALA A 306 -6.67 -6.08 -4.62
N ALA A 307 -5.57 -6.47 -5.23
CA ALA A 307 -4.92 -7.77 -5.00
C ALA A 307 -4.52 -7.97 -3.54
N PHE A 308 -4.01 -6.91 -2.90
CA PHE A 308 -3.64 -6.93 -1.49
C PHE A 308 -4.84 -6.98 -0.56
N SER A 309 -6.05 -6.59 -1.00
CA SER A 309 -7.21 -6.59 -0.12
C SER A 309 -7.43 -8.01 0.40
N SER A 310 -7.41 -8.16 1.73
CA SER A 310 -7.57 -9.46 2.36
C SER A 310 -8.91 -10.12 1.99
N ARG A 311 -8.94 -11.47 2.03
CA ARG A 311 -10.07 -12.29 1.59
C ARG A 311 -10.65 -13.12 2.71
N GLY A 312 -11.96 -13.30 2.65
CA GLY A 312 -12.66 -14.27 3.47
C GLY A 312 -12.38 -15.70 3.02
N PRO A 313 -12.99 -16.68 3.71
CA PRO A 313 -13.83 -16.51 4.90
C PRO A 313 -13.00 -16.10 6.14
N SER A 314 -13.65 -15.67 7.23
CA SER A 314 -12.93 -15.50 8.51
C SER A 314 -12.33 -16.83 8.95
N ALA A 315 -11.07 -16.82 9.39
CA ALA A 315 -10.44 -18.01 9.95
C ALA A 315 -11.08 -18.42 11.29
N ALA A 316 -11.53 -17.45 12.09
CA ALA A 316 -12.17 -17.69 13.37
C ALA A 316 -13.66 -18.05 13.23
N TYR A 317 -14.38 -17.42 12.29
CA TYR A 317 -15.83 -17.58 12.15
C TYR A 317 -16.26 -17.65 10.67
N PRO A 318 -16.02 -18.78 9.98
CA PRO A 318 -16.18 -18.87 8.53
C PRO A 318 -17.63 -18.79 8.03
N TYR A 319 -18.61 -18.95 8.93
CA TYR A 319 -20.04 -18.96 8.60
C TYR A 319 -20.64 -17.57 8.39
N ILE A 320 -19.92 -16.52 8.76
CA ILE A 320 -20.35 -15.13 8.56
C ILE A 320 -19.49 -14.54 7.45
N LEU A 321 -20.15 -14.18 6.34
CA LEU A 321 -19.46 -13.70 5.15
C LEU A 321 -18.77 -12.35 5.44
N LYS A 322 -17.48 -12.27 5.09
CA LYS A 322 -16.65 -11.06 5.18
C LYS A 322 -15.71 -11.00 3.95
N PRO A 323 -15.26 -9.80 3.53
CA PRO A 323 -15.64 -8.48 4.02
C PRO A 323 -17.09 -8.14 3.65
N ASP A 324 -17.70 -7.14 4.30
CA ASP A 324 -19.11 -6.78 4.03
C ASP A 324 -19.26 -5.98 2.73
N MET A 325 -18.24 -5.19 2.36
CA MET A 325 -18.23 -4.37 1.16
C MET A 325 -16.81 -4.04 0.70
N ILE A 326 -16.69 -3.42 -0.46
CA ILE A 326 -15.44 -2.84 -0.98
C ILE A 326 -15.59 -1.32 -1.15
N ALA A 327 -14.50 -0.59 -0.95
CA ALA A 327 -14.42 0.85 -1.19
C ALA A 327 -13.06 1.23 -1.83
N PRO A 328 -12.97 2.39 -2.51
CA PRO A 328 -11.71 2.98 -2.98
C PRO A 328 -10.67 3.25 -1.89
#